data_AF-A0A7S3XFL2-F1
#
_entry.id   AF-A0A7S3XFL2-F1
#
_cell.length_a   1.000
_cell.length_b   1.000
_cell.length_c   1.000
_cell.angle_alpha   90.00
_cell.angle_beta   90.00
_cell.angle_gamma   90.00
#
_symmetry.space_group_name_H-M   'P 1'
#
loop_
_entity.id
_entity.type
_entity.pdbx_description
1 polymer ?
#
loop_
_entity_poly.entity_id
_entity_poly.type
_entity_poly.pdbx_seq_one_letter_code
_entity_poly.pdbx_strand_id
1 'polypeptide(L)'
;ESEEMFDVLRWIDRMLIRVCAKFGHYTKDDPASFRLDPSFAIYPQFMFLLRRSQFLQVFNNSPDETAFFRLMLNREGVLNSLLMIQPTLLAYSFDGPPTPVVLDVSSVSPDNILLP
;
A
#
# COMPACT_ATOMS: atom_id res chain seq x y z
N GLU A 1 16.12 -16.56 -4.03
CA GLU A 1 15.16 -15.47 -4.31
C GLU A 1 13.71 -15.82 -3.97
N SER A 2 13.07 -16.83 -4.57
CA SER A 2 11.63 -17.11 -4.33
C SER A 2 11.31 -17.46 -2.86
N GLU A 3 12.13 -18.30 -2.20
CA GLU A 3 11.93 -18.67 -0.79
C GLU A 3 12.18 -17.48 0.16
N GLU A 4 13.26 -16.72 -0.06
CA GLU A 4 13.57 -15.53 0.75
C GLU A 4 12.45 -14.48 0.65
N MET A 5 11.89 -14.27 -0.55
CA MET A 5 10.79 -13.33 -0.74
C MET A 5 9.54 -13.77 0.02
N PHE A 6 9.24 -15.07 -0.02
CA PHE A 6 8.10 -15.63 0.69
C PHE A 6 8.23 -15.47 2.22
N ASP A 7 9.45 -15.60 2.74
CA ASP A 7 9.73 -15.34 4.15
C ASP A 7 9.58 -13.87 4.52
N VAL A 8 9.97 -12.94 3.65
CA VAL A 8 9.73 -11.50 3.84
C VAL A 8 8.23 -11.19 3.88
N LEU A 9 7.44 -11.73 2.95
CA LEU A 9 5.99 -11.52 2.93
C LEU A 9 5.32 -12.06 4.21
N ARG A 10 5.70 -13.26 4.66
CA ARG A 10 5.25 -13.83 5.93
C ARG A 10 5.64 -12.97 7.11
N TRP A 11 6.83 -12.39 7.10
CA TRP A 11 7.29 -11.49 8.14
C TRP A 11 6.45 -10.21 8.18
N ILE A 12 6.16 -9.59 7.03
CA ILE A 12 5.28 -8.41 6.92
C ILE A 12 3.89 -8.73 7.50
N ASP A 13 3.28 -9.84 7.06
CA ASP A 13 1.94 -10.23 7.51
C ASP A 13 1.92 -10.49 9.03
N ARG A 14 2.97 -11.12 9.59
CA ARG A 14 3.13 -11.33 11.04
C ARG A 14 3.30 -10.03 11.80
N MET A 15 4.06 -9.06 11.28
CA MET A 15 4.21 -7.76 11.93
C MET A 15 2.90 -6.98 11.91
N LEU A 16 2.19 -6.99 10.79
CA LEU A 16 0.87 -6.37 10.68
C LEU A 16 -0.09 -6.91 11.73
N ILE A 17 -0.21 -8.23 11.85
CA ILE A 17 -1.07 -8.87 12.86
C ILE A 17 -0.65 -8.44 14.27
N ARG A 18 0.65 -8.38 14.59
CA ARG A 18 1.13 -7.98 15.92
C ARG A 18 0.78 -6.53 16.25
N VAL A 19 0.92 -5.61 15.28
CA VAL A 19 0.56 -4.20 15.46
C VAL A 19 -0.94 -4.07 15.66
N CYS A 20 -1.75 -4.70 14.81
CA CYS A 20 -3.21 -4.68 14.93
C CYS A 20 -3.71 -5.31 16.24
N ALA A 21 -3.12 -6.42 16.69
CA ALA A 21 -3.49 -7.06 17.95
C ALA A 21 -3.08 -6.23 19.17
N LYS A 22 -1.96 -5.48 19.10
CA LYS A 22 -1.46 -4.68 20.21
C LYS A 22 -2.16 -3.33 20.35
N PHE A 23 -2.51 -2.69 19.24
CA PHE A 23 -3.03 -1.32 19.22
C PHE A 23 -4.49 -1.22 18.76
N GLY A 24 -5.10 -2.32 18.31
CA GLY A 24 -6.51 -2.38 17.93
C GLY A 24 -7.43 -2.63 19.12
N HIS A 25 -8.63 -2.09 19.02
CA HIS A 25 -9.73 -2.38 19.95
C HIS A 25 -10.65 -3.43 19.31
N TYR A 26 -10.87 -4.54 20.00
CA TYR A 26 -11.75 -5.61 19.53
C TYR A 26 -12.22 -6.48 20.69
N THR A 27 -13.36 -7.12 20.49
CA THR A 27 -13.86 -8.19 21.35
C THR A 27 -13.34 -9.52 20.82
N LYS A 28 -12.90 -10.40 21.72
CA LYS A 28 -12.43 -11.74 21.36
C LYS A 28 -13.55 -12.48 20.61
N ASP A 29 -13.17 -13.17 19.53
CA ASP A 29 -14.05 -13.98 18.69
C ASP A 29 -15.14 -13.18 17.92
N ASP A 30 -15.06 -11.84 17.91
CA ASP A 30 -15.92 -10.95 17.09
C ASP A 30 -15.07 -10.06 16.15
N PRO A 31 -14.82 -10.49 14.90
CA PRO A 31 -14.04 -9.72 13.93
C PRO A 31 -14.66 -8.37 13.55
N ALA A 32 -15.98 -8.22 13.62
CA ALA A 32 -16.67 -6.99 13.22
C ALA A 32 -16.44 -5.84 14.21
N SER A 33 -16.09 -6.16 15.45
CA SER A 33 -15.74 -5.20 16.50
C SER A 33 -14.39 -4.51 16.29
N PHE A 34 -13.53 -5.03 15.40
CA PHE A 34 -12.17 -4.52 15.25
C PHE A 34 -12.14 -3.07 14.77
N ARG A 35 -11.47 -2.21 15.53
CA ARG A 35 -11.23 -0.80 15.21
C ARG A 35 -9.78 -0.44 15.51
N LEU A 36 -9.20 0.42 14.69
CA LEU A 36 -7.90 1.05 14.93
C LEU A 36 -8.10 2.53 15.18
N ASP A 37 -7.23 3.11 16.00
CA ASP A 37 -7.13 4.57 16.12
C ASP A 37 -6.85 5.21 14.75
N PRO A 38 -7.41 6.38 14.42
CA PRO A 38 -7.15 7.06 13.15
C PRO A 38 -5.67 7.23 12.82
N SER A 39 -4.80 7.39 13.83
CA SER A 39 -3.35 7.50 13.67
C SER A 39 -2.70 6.21 13.14
N PHE A 40 -3.34 5.05 13.35
CA PHE A 40 -2.90 3.73 12.89
C PHE A 40 -3.71 3.19 11.71
N ALA A 41 -4.86 3.81 11.37
CA ALA A 41 -5.77 3.30 10.35
C ALA A 41 -5.12 3.15 8.95
N ILE A 42 -4.11 3.96 8.65
CA ILE A 42 -3.39 3.92 7.37
C ILE A 42 -2.39 2.77 7.28
N TYR A 43 -1.92 2.23 8.41
CA TYR A 43 -0.86 1.24 8.44
C TYR A 43 -1.24 -0.09 7.74
N PRO A 44 -2.42 -0.69 7.98
CA PRO A 44 -2.84 -1.89 7.24
C PRO A 44 -2.92 -1.66 5.72
N GLN A 45 -3.40 -0.49 5.29
CA GLN A 45 -3.48 -0.15 3.87
C GLN A 45 -2.08 -0.07 3.23
N PHE A 46 -1.13 0.59 3.90
CA PHE A 46 0.26 0.64 3.44
C PHE A 46 0.90 -0.74 3.36
N MET A 47 0.70 -1.62 4.36
CA MET A 47 1.24 -2.98 4.33
C MET A 47 0.63 -3.82 3.20
N PHE A 48 -0.66 -3.63 2.90
CA PHE A 48 -1.33 -4.28 1.78
C PHE A 48 -0.75 -3.87 0.41
N LEU A 49 -0.38 -2.59 0.25
CA LEU A 49 0.21 -2.12 -1.00
C LEU A 49 1.69 -2.53 -1.10
N LEU A 50 2.46 -2.42 -0.01
CA LEU A 50 3.86 -2.84 0.04
C LEU A 50 4.02 -4.30 -0.37
N ARG A 51 3.23 -5.23 0.19
CA ARG A 51 3.32 -6.68 -0.11
C ARG A 51 2.99 -7.03 -1.57
N ARG A 52 2.33 -6.13 -2.31
CA ARG A 52 1.95 -6.27 -3.72
C ARG A 52 2.80 -5.42 -4.66
N SER A 53 3.66 -4.56 -4.12
CA SER A 53 4.52 -3.68 -4.89
C SER A 53 5.62 -4.44 -5.63
N GLN A 54 6.16 -3.81 -6.67
CA GLN A 54 7.30 -4.31 -7.45
C GLN A 54 8.60 -4.51 -6.64
N PHE A 55 8.68 -3.97 -5.41
CA PHE A 55 9.82 -4.20 -4.52
C PHE A 55 9.89 -5.66 -4.05
N LEU A 56 8.71 -6.29 -3.88
CA LEU A 56 8.54 -7.64 -3.34
C LEU A 56 7.97 -8.62 -4.38
N GLN A 57 6.98 -8.20 -5.17
CA GLN A 57 6.43 -9.00 -6.27
C GLN A 57 7.18 -8.68 -7.56
N VAL A 58 8.27 -9.41 -7.81
CA VAL A 58 9.19 -9.14 -8.93
C VAL A 58 8.78 -9.82 -10.25
N PHE A 59 7.69 -10.60 -10.24
CA PHE A 59 7.15 -11.16 -11.47
C PHE A 59 6.76 -10.03 -12.45
N ASN A 60 7.07 -10.19 -13.73
CA ASN A 60 7.00 -9.16 -14.79
C ASN A 60 8.03 -8.03 -14.73
N ASN A 61 9.03 -8.09 -13.84
CA ASN A 61 10.17 -7.17 -13.85
C ASN A 61 11.45 -7.91 -14.20
N SER A 62 12.35 -7.25 -14.92
CA SER A 62 13.73 -7.72 -15.08
C SER A 62 14.51 -7.61 -13.76
N PRO A 63 15.62 -8.37 -13.61
CA PRO A 63 16.50 -8.23 -12.46
C PRO A 63 17.05 -6.80 -12.28
N ASP A 64 17.38 -6.12 -13.39
CA ASP A 64 17.91 -4.77 -13.38
C ASP A 64 16.85 -3.73 -12.95
N GLU A 65 15.61 -3.85 -13.44
CA GLU A 65 14.49 -3.01 -12.98
C GLU A 65 14.23 -3.20 -11.49
N THR A 66 14.22 -4.45 -11.02
CA THR A 66 14.02 -4.77 -9.61
C THR A 66 15.12 -4.15 -8.75
N ALA A 67 16.38 -4.27 -9.17
CA ALA A 67 17.52 -3.67 -8.48
C ALA A 67 17.41 -2.13 -8.46
N PHE A 68 17.01 -1.53 -9.58
CA PHE A 68 16.79 -0.09 -9.68
C PHE A 68 15.69 0.40 -8.73
N PHE A 69 14.52 -0.23 -8.73
CA PHE A 69 13.42 0.16 -7.84
C PHE A 69 13.79 0.05 -6.37
N ARG A 70 14.46 -1.03 -5.96
CA ARG A 70 14.96 -1.19 -4.59
C ARG A 70 16.02 -0.16 -4.22
N LEU A 71 16.92 0.16 -5.15
CA LEU A 71 17.92 1.21 -4.94
C LEU A 71 17.24 2.56 -4.70
N MET A 72 16.27 2.93 -5.54
CA MET A 72 15.54 4.19 -5.38
C MET A 72 14.80 4.26 -4.05
N LEU A 73 14.09 3.20 -3.65
CA LEU A 73 13.36 3.16 -2.38
C LEU A 73 14.27 3.41 -1.16
N ASN A 74 15.52 2.92 -1.21
CA ASN A 74 16.50 3.11 -0.14
C ASN A 74 17.22 4.47 -0.17
N ARG A 75 17.07 5.25 -1.25
CA ARG A 75 17.69 6.58 -1.40
C ARG A 75 16.71 7.73 -1.20
N GLU A 76 15.44 7.48 -1.44
CA GLU A 76 14.37 8.48 -1.34
C GLU A 76 13.96 8.80 0.11
N GLY A 77 13.44 10.01 0.31
CA GLY A 77 12.89 10.44 1.60
C GLY A 77 11.52 9.85 1.89
N VAL A 78 11.03 9.99 3.14
CA VAL A 78 9.77 9.39 3.60
C VAL A 78 8.60 9.68 2.65
N LEU A 79 8.41 10.94 2.24
CA LEU A 79 7.30 11.32 1.37
C LEU A 79 7.36 10.59 0.01
N ASN A 80 8.52 10.56 -0.63
CA ASN A 80 8.71 9.90 -1.91
C ASN A 80 8.55 8.38 -1.77
N SER A 81 9.07 7.78 -0.70
CA SER A 81 8.90 6.34 -0.44
C SER A 81 7.44 5.96 -0.20
N LEU A 82 6.63 6.84 0.43
CA LEU A 82 5.19 6.61 0.57
C LEU A 82 4.50 6.62 -0.80
N LEU A 83 4.82 7.57 -1.68
CA LEU A 83 4.29 7.62 -3.05
C LEU A 83 4.70 6.41 -3.88
N MET A 84 5.94 5.94 -3.70
CA MET A 84 6.45 4.75 -4.37
C MET A 84 5.71 3.46 -3.94
N ILE A 85 5.27 3.36 -2.68
CA ILE A 85 4.52 2.20 -2.16
C ILE A 85 3.02 2.32 -2.47
N GLN A 86 2.46 3.52 -2.27
CA GLN A 86 1.07 3.86 -2.49
C GLN A 86 0.99 5.05 -3.45
N PRO A 87 0.93 4.80 -4.76
CA PRO A 87 0.70 5.85 -5.73
C PRO A 87 -0.60 6.59 -5.43
N THR A 88 -0.58 7.91 -5.59
CA THR A 88 -1.77 8.74 -5.47
C THR A 88 -2.50 8.76 -6.80
N LEU A 89 -3.83 8.70 -6.77
CA LEU A 89 -4.65 8.86 -7.96
C LEU A 89 -5.47 10.14 -7.81
N LEU A 90 -5.32 11.08 -8.73
CA LEU A 90 -6.12 12.31 -8.77
C LEU A 90 -7.17 12.21 -9.86
N ALA A 91 -8.43 12.48 -9.51
CA ALA A 91 -9.52 12.58 -10.46
C ALA A 91 -9.78 14.05 -10.81
N TYR A 92 -9.87 14.33 -12.11
CA TYR A 92 -10.22 15.60 -12.70
C TYR A 92 -11.57 15.45 -13.39
N SER A 93 -12.51 16.34 -13.08
CA SER A 93 -13.82 16.39 -13.72
C SER A 93 -14.16 17.84 -14.08
N PHE A 94 -15.25 18.04 -14.82
CA PHE A 94 -15.75 19.39 -15.12
C PHE A 94 -16.42 20.06 -13.91
N ASP A 95 -16.80 19.29 -12.89
CA ASP A 95 -17.63 19.74 -11.77
C ASP A 95 -16.82 20.28 -10.58
N GLY A 96 -15.49 20.33 -10.67
CA GLY A 96 -14.69 20.82 -9.56
C GLY A 96 -13.17 20.73 -9.74
N PRO A 97 -12.41 21.16 -8.72
CA PRO A 97 -10.96 21.01 -8.69
C PRO A 97 -10.55 19.53 -8.56
N PRO A 98 -9.28 19.18 -8.82
CA PRO A 98 -8.82 17.81 -8.75
C PRO A 98 -8.92 17.25 -7.33
N THR A 99 -9.43 16.02 -7.20
CA THR A 99 -9.61 15.36 -5.90
C THR A 99 -8.86 14.05 -5.81
N PRO A 100 -8.19 13.73 -4.68
CA PRO A 100 -7.64 12.41 -4.44
C PRO A 100 -8.73 11.35 -4.40
N VAL A 101 -8.53 10.27 -5.15
CA VAL A 101 -9.43 9.12 -5.20
C VAL A 101 -8.68 7.86 -4.79
N VAL A 102 -9.43 6.82 -4.40
CA VAL A 102 -8.85 5.54 -4.02
C VAL A 102 -8.23 4.88 -5.27
N LEU A 103 -7.09 4.22 -5.10
CA LEU A 103 -6.46 3.42 -6.16
C LEU A 103 -7.23 2.10 -6.35
N ASP A 104 -8.45 2.21 -6.87
CA ASP A 104 -9.39 1.11 -7.10
C ASP A 104 -10.16 1.34 -8.42
N VAL A 105 -10.67 0.25 -9.00
CA VAL A 105 -11.44 0.25 -10.24
C VAL A 105 -12.72 1.08 -10.09
N SER A 106 -13.27 1.16 -8.88
CA SER A 106 -14.42 2.03 -8.56
C SER A 106 -14.17 3.51 -8.84
N SER A 107 -12.90 3.96 -8.86
CA SER A 107 -12.53 5.34 -9.19
C SER A 107 -12.48 5.61 -10.70
N VAL A 108 -12.58 4.58 -11.55
CA VAL A 108 -12.59 4.73 -13.01
C VAL A 108 -14.00 5.06 -13.48
N SER A 109 -14.18 6.28 -13.98
CA SER A 109 -15.45 6.79 -14.51
C SER A 109 -15.23 7.43 -15.88
N PRO A 110 -16.18 7.30 -16.83
CA PRO A 110 -16.09 7.98 -18.13
C PRO A 110 -16.01 9.51 -18.02
N ASP A 111 -16.51 10.08 -16.93
CA ASP A 111 -16.59 11.53 -16.72
C ASP A 111 -15.33 12.12 -16.06
N ASN A 112 -14.38 11.27 -15.66
CA ASN A 112 -13.17 11.67 -14.93
C ASN A 112 -11.90 11.34 -15.71
N ILE A 113 -10.97 12.28 -15.74
CA ILE A 113 -9.58 12.05 -16.16
C ILE A 113 -8.77 11.71 -14.90
N LEU A 114 -8.01 10.62 -14.96
CA LEU A 114 -7.19 10.15 -13.84
C LEU A 114 -5.70 10.45 -14.07
N LEU A 115 -5.06 11.07 -13.09
CA LEU A 115 -3.61 11.29 -13.06
C LEU A 115 -2.99 10.43 -11.94
N PRO A 116 -2.16 9.43 -12.28
CA PRO A 116 -1.37 8.65 -11.31
C PRO A 116 -0.11 9.39 -10.83
#